data_AF-A0A852F135-F1
#
_entry.id   AF-A0A852F135-F1
#
_cell.length_a   1.000
_cell.length_b   1.000
_cell.length_c   1.000
_cell.angle_alpha   90.00
_cell.angle_beta   90.00
_cell.angle_gamma   90.00
#
_symmetry.space_group_name_H-M   'P 1'
#
loop_
_entity.id
_entity.type
_entity.pdbx_description
1 polymer ?
#
loop_
_entity_poly.entity_id
_entity_poly.type
_entity_poly.pdbx_seq_one_letter_code
_entity_poly.pdbx_strand_id
1 'polypeptide(L)'
;MAASDTERAQQQIDEIEALSSIYGDDWCVVDENEKIYCIKINDCLDQPKWTLCLQVILPPGYPTAEPPIYQLNAPWLRGQDYTELANSLEEIYVQNLGESILYLWVEKIREVLVEKAQSSDPEPDIRKTTEEVDEDDGDDFLLDYQPIQENQIKTLNCMTSENQEDEELPPIHHGNPITDRRSTFQAHLAPVVTTRQVKRVLEKLYENKKIASATHNIYAYR
;
A
#
# COMPACT_ATOMS: atom_id res chain seq x y z
N MET A 1 -21.94 11.26 25.87
CA MET A 1 -21.51 10.34 26.95
C MET A 1 -20.35 9.56 26.39
N ALA A 2 -19.27 9.31 27.14
CA ALA A 2 -18.27 8.35 26.70
C ALA A 2 -18.87 6.94 26.83
N ALA A 3 -18.78 6.12 25.78
CA ALA A 3 -18.92 4.68 25.93
C ALA A 3 -17.84 4.20 26.89
N SER A 4 -18.15 3.24 27.76
CA SER A 4 -17.15 2.64 28.63
C SER A 4 -16.08 1.95 27.78
N ASP A 5 -14.84 1.89 28.27
CA ASP A 5 -13.75 1.24 27.52
C ASP A 5 -14.08 -0.22 27.18
N THR A 6 -14.89 -0.88 28.01
CA THR A 6 -15.44 -2.22 27.76
C THR A 6 -16.37 -2.26 26.55
N GLU A 7 -17.28 -1.30 26.39
CA GLU A 7 -18.19 -1.22 25.24
C GLU A 7 -17.41 -0.95 23.94
N ARG A 8 -16.42 -0.05 23.98
CA ARG A 8 -15.54 0.23 22.83
C ARG A 8 -14.73 -1.00 22.43
N ALA A 9 -14.14 -1.70 23.40
CA ALA A 9 -13.39 -2.93 23.16
C ALA A 9 -14.29 -4.04 22.58
N GLN A 10 -15.54 -4.15 23.05
CA GLN A 10 -16.50 -5.09 22.48
C GLN A 10 -16.85 -4.73 21.03
N GLN A 11 -17.13 -3.46 20.71
CA GLN A 11 -17.35 -3.01 19.33
C GLN A 11 -16.19 -3.37 18.39
N GLN A 12 -14.94 -3.17 18.83
CA GLN A 12 -13.76 -3.59 18.05
C GLN A 12 -13.72 -5.11 17.83
N ILE A 13 -14.02 -5.91 18.86
CA ILE A 13 -14.02 -7.38 18.76
C ILE A 13 -15.12 -7.86 17.82
N ASP A 14 -16.33 -7.33 17.96
CA ASP A 14 -17.50 -7.69 17.15
C ASP A 14 -17.29 -7.34 15.67
N GLU A 15 -16.68 -6.18 15.37
CA GLU A 15 -16.32 -5.77 14.00
C GLU A 15 -15.26 -6.70 13.40
N ILE A 16 -14.20 -7.03 14.12
CA ILE A 16 -13.13 -7.90 13.65
C ILE A 16 -13.62 -9.35 13.45
N GLU A 17 -14.46 -9.87 14.36
CA GLU A 17 -15.08 -11.19 14.21
C GLU A 17 -15.98 -11.22 12.96
N ALA A 18 -16.84 -10.21 12.79
CA ALA A 18 -17.71 -10.11 11.62
C ALA A 18 -16.92 -10.05 10.30
N LEU A 19 -15.89 -9.20 10.20
CA LEU A 19 -15.09 -9.05 8.98
C LEU A 19 -14.29 -10.32 8.65
N SER A 20 -13.72 -10.99 9.65
CA SER A 20 -13.02 -12.27 9.44
C SER A 20 -13.96 -13.39 8.99
N SER A 21 -15.21 -13.39 9.46
CA SER A 21 -16.27 -14.32 9.03
C SER A 21 -16.79 -14.01 7.61
N ILE A 22 -16.85 -12.73 7.22
CA ILE A 22 -17.30 -12.28 5.89
C ILE A 22 -16.24 -12.57 4.81
N TYR A 23 -14.97 -12.23 5.06
CA TYR A 23 -13.91 -12.25 4.04
C TYR A 23 -12.99 -13.49 4.10
N GLY A 24 -12.95 -14.22 5.22
CA GLY A 24 -12.29 -15.53 5.32
C GLY A 24 -10.85 -15.55 4.82
N ASP A 25 -10.60 -16.25 3.72
CA ASP A 25 -9.29 -16.39 3.05
C ASP A 25 -8.67 -15.05 2.58
N ASP A 26 -9.47 -14.00 2.35
CA ASP A 26 -9.00 -12.65 2.00
C ASP A 26 -8.75 -11.76 3.24
N TRP A 27 -9.02 -12.24 4.47
CA TRP A 27 -8.73 -11.56 5.73
C TRP A 27 -7.47 -12.12 6.42
N CYS A 28 -6.53 -11.24 6.74
CA CYS A 28 -5.26 -11.57 7.39
C CYS A 28 -5.07 -10.78 8.69
N VAL A 29 -4.92 -11.47 9.82
CA VAL A 29 -4.38 -10.88 11.05
C VAL A 29 -2.85 -10.77 10.90
N VAL A 30 -2.31 -9.56 10.98
CA VAL A 30 -0.86 -9.30 10.86
C VAL A 30 -0.22 -9.28 12.26
N ASP A 31 -0.86 -8.60 13.20
CA ASP A 31 -0.48 -8.58 14.62
C ASP A 31 -1.73 -8.40 15.49
N GLU A 32 -2.02 -9.35 16.37
CA GLU A 32 -3.20 -9.31 17.24
C GLU A 32 -3.00 -8.40 18.48
N ASN A 33 -1.75 -8.17 18.88
CA ASN A 33 -1.39 -7.33 20.01
C ASN A 33 -1.43 -5.84 19.62
N GLU A 34 -0.81 -5.49 18.50
CA GLU A 34 -0.77 -4.13 17.94
C GLU A 34 -2.01 -3.81 17.08
N LYS A 35 -3.00 -4.72 17.02
CA LYS A 35 -4.26 -4.58 16.27
C LYS A 35 -4.08 -4.21 14.79
N ILE A 36 -3.15 -4.90 14.14
CA ILE A 36 -2.82 -4.75 12.73
C ILE A 36 -3.51 -5.86 11.92
N TYR A 37 -4.34 -5.44 10.97
CA TYR A 37 -5.14 -6.32 10.10
C TYR A 37 -4.93 -5.94 8.64
N CYS A 38 -5.11 -6.89 7.73
CA CYS A 38 -4.99 -6.68 6.28
C CYS A 38 -6.11 -7.41 5.56
N ILE A 39 -6.76 -6.72 4.62
CA ILE A 39 -7.90 -7.19 3.85
C ILE A 39 -7.55 -7.10 2.38
N LYS A 40 -7.69 -8.20 1.64
CA LYS A 40 -7.50 -8.23 0.20
C LYS A 40 -8.83 -8.01 -0.51
N ILE A 41 -8.90 -6.99 -1.33
CA ILE A 41 -10.13 -6.52 -1.99
C ILE A 41 -9.94 -6.63 -3.51
N ASN A 42 -10.97 -7.11 -4.20
CA ASN A 42 -10.94 -7.47 -5.61
C ASN A 42 -12.21 -6.97 -6.34
N ASP A 43 -12.10 -6.81 -7.67
CA ASP A 43 -13.15 -6.28 -8.55
C ASP A 43 -14.14 -7.35 -9.04
N CYS A 44 -13.75 -8.62 -9.08
CA CYS A 44 -14.59 -9.71 -9.59
C CYS A 44 -14.29 -11.06 -8.91
N LEU A 45 -15.34 -11.88 -8.73
CA LEU A 45 -15.27 -13.20 -8.10
C LEU A 45 -14.68 -14.30 -9.01
N ASP A 46 -14.83 -14.19 -10.33
CA ASP A 46 -14.38 -15.23 -11.28
C ASP A 46 -12.94 -15.01 -11.78
N GLN A 47 -12.59 -13.78 -12.17
CA GLN A 47 -11.22 -13.38 -12.53
C GLN A 47 -10.99 -11.91 -12.14
N PRO A 48 -10.23 -11.62 -11.07
CA PRO A 48 -9.99 -10.24 -10.66
C PRO A 48 -8.94 -9.57 -11.55
N LYS A 49 -9.33 -8.49 -12.24
CA LYS A 49 -8.46 -7.64 -13.07
C LYS A 49 -7.71 -6.63 -12.20
N TRP A 50 -8.33 -6.22 -11.09
CA TRP A 50 -7.79 -5.25 -10.14
C TRP A 50 -7.78 -5.83 -8.72
N THR A 51 -6.80 -5.44 -7.93
CA THR A 51 -6.69 -5.87 -6.53
C THR A 51 -6.04 -4.76 -5.71
N LEU A 52 -6.53 -4.59 -4.48
CA LEU A 52 -5.99 -3.67 -3.49
C LEU A 52 -5.93 -4.41 -2.14
N CYS A 53 -4.81 -4.28 -1.42
CA CYS A 53 -4.73 -4.72 -0.03
C CYS A 53 -4.85 -3.50 0.89
N LEU A 54 -5.95 -3.44 1.65
CA LEU A 54 -6.18 -2.47 2.71
C LEU A 54 -5.56 -3.01 3.98
N GLN A 55 -4.49 -2.39 4.46
CA GLN A 55 -3.96 -2.64 5.81
C GLN A 55 -4.52 -1.58 6.76
N VAL A 56 -4.96 -2.00 7.95
CA VAL A 56 -5.43 -1.10 9.02
C VAL A 56 -4.77 -1.42 10.36
N ILE A 57 -4.61 -0.40 11.18
CA ILE A 57 -4.16 -0.47 12.58
C ILE A 57 -5.24 0.22 13.42
N LEU A 58 -5.80 -0.48 14.40
CA LEU A 58 -6.86 0.07 15.26
C LEU A 58 -6.27 0.67 16.54
N PRO A 59 -6.26 2.01 16.71
CA PRO A 59 -5.82 2.63 17.96
C PRO A 59 -6.84 2.38 19.10
N PRO A 60 -6.43 2.52 20.37
CA PRO A 60 -7.32 2.29 21.52
C PRO A 60 -8.49 3.29 21.62
N GLY A 61 -8.45 4.41 20.89
CA GLY A 61 -9.57 5.34 20.73
C GLY A 61 -10.61 4.96 19.68
N TYR A 62 -10.33 4.05 18.76
CA TYR A 62 -11.27 3.65 17.70
C TYR A 62 -12.46 2.83 18.27
N PRO A 63 -13.72 3.00 17.81
CA PRO A 63 -14.20 3.95 16.81
C PRO A 63 -14.63 5.33 17.35
N THR A 64 -14.56 5.56 18.66
CA THR A 64 -15.27 6.69 19.32
C THR A 64 -14.45 7.96 19.58
N ALA A 65 -13.12 7.90 19.43
CA ALA A 65 -12.24 9.03 19.67
C ALA A 65 -11.16 9.24 18.58
N GLU A 66 -10.78 8.18 17.87
CA GLU A 66 -9.67 8.17 16.90
C GLU A 66 -10.02 7.30 15.67
N PRO A 67 -9.64 7.69 14.44
CA PRO A 67 -9.85 6.87 13.24
C PRO A 67 -8.88 5.68 13.19
N PRO A 68 -9.16 4.64 12.39
CA PRO A 68 -8.15 3.64 12.02
C PRO A 68 -7.00 4.30 11.26
N ILE A 69 -5.76 3.88 11.53
CA ILE A 69 -4.62 4.23 10.68
C ILE A 69 -4.62 3.23 9.51
N TYR A 70 -4.65 3.70 8.27
CA TYR A 70 -4.76 2.85 7.09
C TYR A 70 -3.57 2.99 6.12
N GLN A 71 -3.32 1.94 5.33
CA GLN A 71 -2.39 1.94 4.20
C GLN A 71 -2.99 1.16 3.03
N LEU A 72 -3.09 1.81 1.88
CA LEU A 72 -3.63 1.22 0.64
C LEU A 72 -2.46 0.71 -0.22
N ASN A 73 -2.43 -0.60 -0.47
CA ASN A 73 -1.37 -1.24 -1.25
C ASN A 73 -1.94 -1.80 -2.56
N ALA A 74 -1.68 -1.11 -3.67
CA ALA A 74 -2.10 -1.50 -5.02
C ALA A 74 -1.06 -1.02 -6.07
N PRO A 75 -0.64 -1.84 -7.05
CA PRO A 75 0.37 -1.42 -8.04
C PRO A 75 -0.05 -0.23 -8.92
N TRP A 76 -1.37 -0.12 -9.13
CA TRP A 76 -2.05 0.82 -10.02
C TRP A 76 -2.47 2.12 -9.30
N LEU A 77 -2.69 2.07 -7.98
CA LEU A 77 -3.20 3.20 -7.19
C LEU A 77 -2.08 4.25 -6.96
N ARG A 78 -2.08 5.32 -7.75
CA ARG A 78 -1.04 6.37 -7.70
C ARG A 78 -1.62 7.75 -8.01
N GLY A 79 -1.01 8.79 -7.45
CA GLY A 79 -1.38 10.18 -7.72
C GLY A 79 -2.86 10.44 -7.39
N GLN A 80 -3.61 10.99 -8.34
CA GLN A 80 -5.02 11.35 -8.18
C GLN A 80 -5.89 10.17 -7.72
N ASP A 81 -5.72 8.97 -8.29
CA ASP A 81 -6.46 7.77 -7.89
C ASP A 81 -6.30 7.42 -6.40
N TYR A 82 -5.09 7.65 -5.84
CA TYR A 82 -4.83 7.46 -4.41
C TYR A 82 -5.56 8.52 -3.59
N THR A 83 -5.46 9.80 -3.99
CA THR A 83 -6.04 10.93 -3.27
C THR A 83 -7.57 10.88 -3.25
N GLU A 84 -8.21 10.56 -4.37
CA GLU A 84 -9.68 10.44 -4.45
C GLU A 84 -10.21 9.29 -3.58
N LEU A 85 -9.52 8.16 -3.56
CA LEU A 85 -9.87 7.04 -2.69
C LEU A 85 -9.63 7.39 -1.21
N ALA A 86 -8.48 7.96 -0.86
CA ALA A 86 -8.17 8.41 0.50
C ALA A 86 -9.21 9.41 1.05
N ASN A 87 -9.54 10.45 0.27
CA ASN A 87 -10.59 11.41 0.60
C ASN A 87 -11.95 10.72 0.83
N SER A 88 -12.29 9.70 0.02
CA SER A 88 -13.53 8.93 0.18
C SER A 88 -13.57 8.14 1.50
N LEU A 89 -12.44 7.58 1.93
CA LEU A 89 -12.33 6.86 3.21
C LEU A 89 -12.43 7.81 4.40
N GLU A 90 -11.81 8.99 4.30
CA GLU A 90 -11.89 10.04 5.32
C GLU A 90 -13.29 10.64 5.45
N GLU A 91 -14.00 10.85 4.33
CA GLU A 91 -15.41 11.25 4.36
C GLU A 91 -16.29 10.20 5.05
N ILE A 92 -16.09 8.91 4.76
CA ILE A 92 -16.82 7.83 5.46
C ILE A 92 -16.58 7.87 6.98
N TYR A 93 -15.36 8.14 7.44
CA TYR A 93 -15.10 8.31 8.88
C TYR A 93 -15.83 9.53 9.46
N VAL A 94 -15.79 10.68 8.79
CA VAL A 94 -16.44 11.92 9.24
C VAL A 94 -17.97 11.80 9.26
N GLN A 95 -18.56 11.02 8.34
CA GLN A 95 -20.00 10.77 8.32
C GLN A 95 -20.46 9.76 9.42
N ASN A 96 -19.59 8.85 9.86
CA ASN A 96 -19.93 7.72 10.75
C ASN A 96 -19.10 7.73 12.06
N LEU A 97 -18.85 8.91 12.62
CA LEU A 97 -18.06 9.10 13.85
C LEU A 97 -18.66 8.35 15.04
N GLY A 98 -17.89 7.40 15.60
CA GLY A 98 -18.32 6.55 16.71
C GLY A 98 -18.89 5.18 16.30
N GLU A 99 -19.00 4.89 15.00
CA GLU A 99 -19.46 3.62 14.47
C GLU A 99 -18.33 2.82 13.78
N SER A 100 -18.59 1.54 13.54
CA SER A 100 -17.66 0.61 12.90
C SER A 100 -17.65 0.78 11.38
N ILE A 101 -16.53 1.29 10.84
CA ILE A 101 -16.43 1.74 9.43
C ILE A 101 -15.61 0.83 8.51
N LEU A 102 -14.93 -0.19 9.01
CA LEU A 102 -14.02 -0.98 8.18
C LEU A 102 -14.75 -1.71 7.04
N TYR A 103 -15.97 -2.18 7.29
CA TYR A 103 -16.84 -2.74 6.25
C TYR A 103 -17.19 -1.70 5.18
N LEU A 104 -17.55 -0.47 5.58
CA LEU A 104 -17.88 0.63 4.66
C LEU A 104 -16.66 1.01 3.79
N TRP A 105 -15.47 1.01 4.39
CA TRP A 105 -14.21 1.18 3.65
C TRP A 105 -13.96 0.07 2.63
N VAL A 106 -14.12 -1.20 3.00
CA VAL A 106 -13.94 -2.33 2.09
C VAL A 106 -14.91 -2.25 0.90
N GLU A 107 -16.18 -1.97 1.15
CA GLU A 107 -17.18 -1.88 0.09
C GLU A 107 -17.02 -0.60 -0.77
N LYS A 108 -16.54 0.53 -0.22
CA LYS A 108 -16.18 1.71 -1.04
C LYS A 108 -14.97 1.44 -1.93
N ILE A 109 -13.98 0.70 -1.43
CA ILE A 109 -12.84 0.26 -2.25
C ILE A 109 -13.31 -0.73 -3.32
N ARG A 110 -14.26 -1.62 -3.02
CA ARG A 110 -14.88 -2.53 -4.00
C ARG A 110 -15.62 -1.77 -5.11
N GLU A 111 -16.39 -0.74 -4.76
CA GLU A 111 -17.08 0.13 -5.73
C GLU A 111 -16.07 0.74 -6.71
N VAL A 112 -15.02 1.38 -6.21
CA VAL A 112 -13.96 1.99 -7.05
C VAL A 112 -13.21 0.94 -7.89
N LEU A 113 -12.95 -0.26 -7.34
CA LEU A 113 -12.36 -1.38 -8.08
C LEU A 113 -13.25 -1.83 -9.25
N VAL A 114 -14.57 -1.86 -9.07
CA VAL A 114 -15.56 -2.22 -10.11
C VAL A 114 -15.70 -1.11 -11.15
N GLU A 115 -15.71 0.16 -10.75
CA GLU A 115 -15.70 1.31 -11.68
C GLU A 115 -14.43 1.31 -12.55
N LYS A 116 -13.26 1.03 -11.95
CA LYS A 116 -11.98 0.86 -12.67
C LYS A 116 -11.97 -0.39 -13.56
N ALA A 117 -12.71 -1.45 -13.22
CA ALA A 117 -12.89 -2.60 -14.11
C ALA A 117 -13.71 -2.21 -15.36
N GLN A 118 -14.88 -1.60 -15.17
CA GLN A 118 -15.80 -1.21 -16.25
C GLN A 118 -15.24 -0.14 -17.18
N SER A 119 -14.52 0.86 -16.63
CA SER A 119 -13.88 1.93 -17.42
C SER A 119 -12.61 1.50 -18.17
N SER A 120 -12.17 0.24 -18.03
CA SER A 120 -10.96 -0.28 -18.68
C SER A 120 -11.22 -1.37 -19.73
N ASP A 121 -12.44 -1.43 -20.29
CA ASP A 121 -12.77 -2.27 -21.44
C ASP A 121 -12.87 -1.43 -22.74
N PRO A 122 -12.10 -1.76 -23.81
CA PRO A 122 -12.14 -1.01 -25.07
C PRO A 122 -13.02 -1.70 -26.13
N GLU A 123 -14.30 -1.32 -26.23
CA GLU A 123 -15.07 -1.56 -27.47
C GLU A 123 -14.87 -0.39 -28.45
N PRO A 124 -14.41 -0.62 -29.70
CA PRO A 124 -14.00 0.46 -30.60
C PRO A 124 -15.08 0.86 -31.62
N ASP A 125 -15.63 2.08 -31.51
CA ASP A 125 -16.02 2.83 -32.71
C ASP A 125 -15.76 4.35 -32.58
N ILE A 126 -15.67 4.99 -33.73
CA ILE A 126 -14.96 6.23 -34.01
C ILE A 126 -15.97 7.38 -34.20
N ARG A 127 -15.68 8.60 -33.70
CA ARG A 127 -15.72 9.91 -34.44
C ARG A 127 -15.98 11.14 -33.54
N LYS A 128 -15.38 12.27 -33.95
CA LYS A 128 -15.37 13.63 -33.36
C LYS A 128 -14.45 13.78 -32.14
N THR A 129 -13.36 14.56 -32.16
CA THR A 129 -12.86 15.62 -33.09
C THR A 129 -13.64 16.95 -33.03
N THR A 130 -12.87 18.04 -32.92
CA THR A 130 -13.19 19.49 -32.97
C THR A 130 -14.09 20.07 -31.85
N GLU A 131 -13.79 21.20 -31.20
CA GLU A 131 -12.70 22.22 -31.31
C GLU A 131 -12.49 22.95 -29.95
N GLU A 132 -11.24 23.23 -29.57
CA GLU A 132 -10.63 24.50 -29.01
C GLU A 132 -11.31 25.24 -27.80
N VAL A 133 -10.66 26.06 -26.95
CA VAL A 133 -9.44 26.93 -27.02
C VAL A 133 -8.70 26.98 -25.64
N ASP A 134 -7.43 27.41 -25.65
CA ASP A 134 -6.51 27.85 -24.56
C ASP A 134 -7.05 29.02 -23.66
N GLU A 135 -6.39 29.72 -22.72
CA GLU A 135 -5.00 30.11 -22.29
C GLU A 135 -5.11 30.45 -20.76
N ASP A 136 -4.11 30.55 -19.84
CA ASP A 136 -2.65 30.26 -19.71
C ASP A 136 -2.27 30.33 -18.18
N ASP A 137 -0.99 30.14 -17.79
CA ASP A 137 -0.31 30.49 -16.50
C ASP A 137 -0.64 29.64 -15.23
N GLY A 138 0.31 29.05 -14.48
CA GLY A 138 1.78 28.94 -14.64
C GLY A 138 2.52 28.23 -13.46
N ASP A 139 3.85 28.10 -13.59
CA ASP A 139 4.89 27.64 -12.62
C ASP A 139 5.26 26.12 -12.49
N ASP A 140 6.51 25.88 -12.06
CA ASP A 140 7.41 24.75 -12.40
C ASP A 140 7.38 23.50 -11.47
N PHE A 141 7.48 22.31 -12.09
CA PHE A 141 8.49 21.32 -11.68
C PHE A 141 8.85 20.30 -12.79
N LEU A 142 9.91 20.57 -13.55
CA LEU A 142 10.40 19.67 -14.60
C LEU A 142 11.29 18.52 -14.08
N LEU A 143 10.82 17.26 -14.19
CA LEU A 143 11.68 16.09 -14.38
C LEU A 143 11.07 15.07 -15.35
N ASP A 144 11.64 15.00 -16.56
CA ASP A 144 11.32 14.01 -17.60
C ASP A 144 11.78 12.60 -17.22
N TYR A 145 10.90 11.61 -17.40
CA TYR A 145 11.20 10.17 -17.31
C TYR A 145 10.32 9.37 -18.27
N GLN A 146 10.67 9.36 -19.56
CA GLN A 146 10.19 8.32 -20.48
C GLN A 146 10.88 6.95 -20.21
N PRO A 147 10.16 5.83 -20.41
CA PRO A 147 10.67 4.50 -20.08
C PRO A 147 11.58 3.93 -21.18
N ILE A 148 12.65 3.23 -20.78
CA ILE A 148 13.44 2.39 -21.68
C ILE A 148 13.58 0.98 -21.09
N GLN A 149 13.36 -0.01 -21.95
CA GLN A 149 13.33 -1.43 -21.65
C GLN A 149 14.69 -2.09 -21.95
N GLU A 150 15.06 -3.07 -21.11
CA GLU A 150 16.08 -4.11 -21.32
C GLU A 150 17.58 -3.75 -21.45
N ASN A 151 18.36 -4.41 -20.59
CA ASN A 151 19.67 -5.02 -20.86
C ASN A 151 20.72 -4.27 -21.72
N GLN A 152 21.72 -3.68 -21.03
CA GLN A 152 23.13 -3.96 -21.38
C GLN A 152 24.13 -3.62 -20.26
N ILE A 153 25.19 -4.44 -20.16
CA ILE A 153 26.29 -4.26 -19.21
C ILE A 153 27.37 -3.39 -19.86
N LYS A 154 27.67 -2.21 -19.29
CA LYS A 154 29.03 -1.62 -19.26
C LYS A 154 29.14 -0.35 -18.39
N THR A 155 29.89 -0.52 -17.31
CA THR A 155 30.88 0.41 -16.73
C THR A 155 30.93 1.87 -17.21
N LEU A 156 30.68 2.81 -16.28
CA LEU A 156 31.46 4.04 -16.21
C LEU A 156 31.65 4.47 -14.74
N ASN A 157 32.89 4.77 -14.35
CA ASN A 157 33.25 5.31 -13.03
C ASN A 157 33.49 6.82 -13.13
N CYS A 158 32.99 7.59 -12.17
CA CYS A 158 33.38 8.98 -11.89
C CYS A 158 32.96 9.27 -10.42
N MET A 159 33.78 9.07 -9.38
CA MET A 159 35.06 9.74 -9.04
C MET A 159 34.94 11.28 -9.06
N THR A 160 35.08 12.03 -7.97
CA THR A 160 35.10 11.69 -6.53
C THR A 160 34.86 13.00 -5.76
N SER A 161 34.23 12.96 -4.57
CA SER A 161 34.47 14.01 -3.56
C SER A 161 34.17 13.45 -2.17
N GLU A 162 35.21 13.44 -1.35
CA GLU A 162 35.30 12.70 -0.10
C GLU A 162 34.45 13.33 1.02
N ASN A 163 33.70 12.51 1.73
CA ASN A 163 33.48 12.66 3.17
C ASN A 163 33.35 11.26 3.78
N GLN A 164 34.41 10.80 4.42
CA GLN A 164 34.43 9.53 5.14
C GLN A 164 33.75 9.67 6.50
N GLU A 165 32.43 9.50 6.51
CA GLU A 165 31.73 9.04 7.70
C GLU A 165 31.18 7.65 7.40
N ASP A 166 31.83 6.64 7.99
CA ASP A 166 31.40 5.25 8.00
C ASP A 166 30.09 5.13 8.80
N GLU A 167 28.96 5.42 8.14
CA GLU A 167 27.69 4.81 8.54
C GLU A 167 27.85 3.30 8.37
N GLU A 168 28.17 2.65 9.48
CA GLU A 168 28.18 1.21 9.65
C GLU A 168 26.89 0.62 9.10
N LEU A 169 26.99 -0.51 8.38
CA LEU A 169 25.83 -1.20 7.85
C LEU A 169 24.92 -1.61 9.01
N PRO A 170 23.69 -1.05 9.14
CA PRO A 170 22.87 -1.31 10.30
C PRO A 170 22.50 -2.80 10.36
N PRO A 171 22.34 -3.37 11.57
CA PRO A 171 22.17 -4.81 11.74
C PRO A 171 20.89 -5.30 11.06
N ILE A 172 21.07 -6.14 10.04
CA ILE A 172 19.96 -6.74 9.29
C ILE A 172 19.49 -8.01 10.02
N HIS A 173 18.30 -7.94 10.58
CA HIS A 173 17.60 -9.07 11.18
C HIS A 173 16.79 -9.80 10.10
N HIS A 174 17.19 -11.03 9.78
CA HIS A 174 16.46 -11.89 8.86
C HIS A 174 15.44 -12.74 9.63
N GLY A 175 14.16 -12.63 9.27
CA GLY A 175 13.11 -13.49 9.80
C GLY A 175 13.21 -14.93 9.28
N ASN A 176 12.45 -15.83 9.92
CA ASN A 176 12.29 -17.20 9.42
C ASN A 176 11.52 -17.17 8.07
N PRO A 177 11.94 -17.94 7.05
CA PRO A 177 11.14 -18.10 5.84
C PRO A 177 9.80 -18.77 6.15
N ILE A 178 8.70 -18.21 5.64
CA ILE A 178 7.37 -18.84 5.62
C ILE A 178 7.01 -19.23 4.19
N THR A 179 6.24 -20.30 4.02
CA THR A 179 5.83 -20.79 2.69
C THR A 179 4.32 -20.98 2.65
N ASP A 180 3.64 -20.24 1.77
CA ASP A 180 2.23 -20.44 1.44
C ASP A 180 2.06 -20.66 -0.07
N ARG A 181 1.14 -21.55 -0.47
CA ARG A 181 0.79 -21.84 -1.89
C ARG A 181 2.01 -22.02 -2.83
N ARG A 182 3.14 -22.52 -2.30
CA ARG A 182 4.49 -22.65 -2.89
C ARG A 182 5.34 -21.37 -3.01
N SER A 183 4.75 -20.19 -2.80
CA SER A 183 5.49 -18.94 -2.61
C SER A 183 6.23 -18.97 -1.28
N THR A 184 7.51 -18.60 -1.27
CA THR A 184 8.32 -18.50 -0.03
C THR A 184 8.63 -17.04 0.24
N PHE A 185 8.26 -16.56 1.42
CA PHE A 185 8.45 -15.17 1.86
C PHE A 185 9.45 -15.15 3.02
N GLN A 186 10.35 -14.17 3.04
CA GLN A 186 11.27 -13.96 4.15
C GLN A 186 11.39 -12.48 4.47
N ALA A 187 11.00 -12.09 5.68
CA ALA A 187 11.11 -10.70 6.14
C ALA A 187 12.57 -10.33 6.45
N HIS A 188 12.96 -9.09 6.15
CA HIS A 188 14.26 -8.52 6.48
C HIS A 188 14.03 -7.14 7.10
N LEU A 189 14.52 -6.93 8.32
CA LEU A 189 14.35 -5.71 9.10
C LEU A 189 15.71 -5.14 9.47
N ALA A 190 15.92 -3.83 9.31
CA ALA A 190 17.09 -3.14 9.80
C ALA A 190 16.67 -1.81 10.43
N PRO A 191 17.22 -1.41 11.59
CA PRO A 191 16.99 -0.08 12.15
C PRO A 191 17.70 0.95 11.27
N VAL A 192 16.97 1.93 10.75
CA VAL A 192 17.50 2.98 9.87
C VAL A 192 17.18 4.36 10.43
N VAL A 193 18.11 5.31 10.23
CA VAL A 193 18.00 6.72 10.62
C VAL A 193 18.14 7.64 9.41
N THR A 194 18.76 7.17 8.33
CA THR A 194 18.98 7.96 7.10
C THR A 194 18.60 7.19 5.84
N THR A 195 18.19 7.90 4.79
CA THR A 195 17.95 7.30 3.46
C THR A 195 19.23 6.73 2.82
N ARG A 196 20.42 7.16 3.30
CA ARG A 196 21.71 6.56 2.91
C ARG A 196 21.85 5.15 3.48
N GLN A 197 21.48 4.93 4.75
CA GLN A 197 21.43 3.59 5.35
C GLN A 197 20.45 2.67 4.62
N VAL A 198 19.25 3.15 4.25
CA VAL A 198 18.27 2.35 3.48
C VAL A 198 18.86 1.81 2.18
N LYS A 199 19.53 2.66 1.39
CA LYS A 199 20.20 2.24 0.14
C LYS A 199 21.26 1.18 0.41
N ARG A 200 22.08 1.36 1.45
CA ARG A 200 23.15 0.44 1.86
C ARG A 200 22.62 -0.92 2.33
N VAL A 201 21.47 -0.95 3.02
CA VAL A 201 20.76 -2.19 3.38
C VAL A 201 20.25 -2.91 2.14
N LEU A 202 19.62 -2.20 1.20
CA LEU A 202 19.13 -2.79 -0.05
C LEU A 202 20.27 -3.34 -0.92
N GLU A 203 21.36 -2.58 -1.10
CA GLU A 203 22.61 -3.05 -1.74
C GLU A 203 23.08 -4.37 -1.09
N LYS A 204 23.12 -4.42 0.25
CA LYS A 204 23.60 -5.60 0.99
C LYS A 204 22.67 -6.81 0.86
N LEU A 205 21.35 -6.59 0.80
CA LEU A 205 20.37 -7.66 0.54
C LEU A 205 20.49 -8.19 -0.90
N TYR A 206 20.69 -7.33 -1.89
CA TYR A 206 20.83 -7.74 -3.29
C TYR A 206 22.13 -8.49 -3.63
N GLU A 207 23.14 -8.53 -2.74
CA GLU A 207 24.23 -9.50 -2.84
C GLU A 207 23.72 -10.96 -2.80
N ASN A 208 22.62 -11.22 -2.06
CA ASN A 208 22.01 -12.54 -1.98
C ASN A 208 21.19 -12.82 -3.25
N LYS A 209 21.69 -13.74 -4.09
CA LYS A 209 21.04 -14.16 -5.33
C LYS A 209 19.57 -14.57 -5.15
N LYS A 210 19.18 -15.14 -4.01
CA LYS A 210 17.77 -15.52 -3.75
C LYS A 210 16.83 -14.31 -3.68
N ILE A 211 17.34 -13.17 -3.19
CA ILE A 211 16.61 -11.91 -3.09
C ILE A 211 16.65 -11.23 -4.46
N ALA A 212 17.84 -11.08 -5.04
CA ALA A 212 18.01 -10.48 -6.38
C ALA A 212 17.26 -11.21 -7.51
N SER A 213 16.94 -12.50 -7.35
CA SER A 213 16.10 -13.27 -8.29
C SER A 213 14.71 -13.64 -7.75
N ALA A 214 14.23 -12.99 -6.67
CA ALA A 214 12.86 -13.17 -6.19
C ALA A 214 11.86 -12.50 -7.15
N THR A 215 10.67 -13.11 -7.31
CA THR A 215 9.59 -12.59 -8.17
C THR A 215 9.14 -11.18 -7.76
N HIS A 216 9.15 -10.91 -6.44
CA HIS A 216 8.80 -9.61 -5.87
C HIS A 216 9.74 -9.30 -4.71
N ASN A 217 10.38 -8.12 -4.74
CA ASN A 217 11.15 -7.57 -3.63
C ASN A 217 10.45 -6.31 -3.14
N ILE A 218 9.72 -6.43 -2.04
CA ILE A 218 8.92 -5.35 -1.45
C ILE A 218 9.68 -4.82 -0.22
N TYR A 219 9.77 -3.50 -0.10
CA TYR A 219 10.43 -2.83 1.03
C TYR A 219 9.69 -1.53 1.37
N ALA A 220 9.80 -1.09 2.62
CA ALA A 220 9.27 0.17 3.11
C ALA A 220 10.22 0.72 4.20
N TYR A 221 10.17 2.03 4.42
CA TYR A 221 10.87 2.73 5.50
C TYR A 221 10.09 4.00 5.87
N ARG A 222 10.42 4.60 7.02
CA ARG A 222 9.93 5.88 7.52
C ARG A 222 11.07 6.64 8.18
#